data_AF-A0A086KFX5-F1
#
_entry.id   AF-A0A086KFX5-F1
#
_cell.length_a   1.000
_cell.length_b   1.000
_cell.length_c   1.000
_cell.angle_alpha   90.00
_cell.angle_beta   90.00
_cell.angle_gamma   90.00
#
_symmetry.space_group_name_H-M   'P 1'
#
loop_
_entity.id
_entity.type
_entity.pdbx_description
1 polymer ?
#
loop_
_entity_poly.entity_id
_entity_poly.type
_entity_poly.pdbx_seq_one_letter_code
_entity_poly.pdbx_strand_id
1 'polypeptide(L)'
;MSDGLAAAIPPAGSITLAVFCAIGSAMFSGLTLGLLTLDIVQLKLLINRPNKTAQDERNAKYARKILPLRSDGNYLLVTLLTGNVAVNAGFSILLGDLTDGLVGFLVSTVVITIFGEILPQAACARHGLVVGGVLAPVVYALEWLLFPVVKPIAMILNCVLGEDLGTIYDKKQLSALVDYHNNVVHVLTRDEARILKGGLEFAFTRAEEVMTPMDEVYGIDVDSKLNYDVLSEVLSSGFSRIPVFDRSNSQCIVGLLFVKDLILVDCHAEGERPWRLD
;
A
#
# COMPACT_ATOMS: atom_id res chain seq x y z
N MET A 1 -9.45 -47.92 -26.87
CA MET A 1 -10.05 -46.60 -27.21
C MET A 1 -9.03 -45.47 -26.99
N SER A 2 -7.76 -45.68 -27.39
CA SER A 2 -6.68 -44.68 -27.24
C SER A 2 -6.27 -43.99 -28.55
N ASP A 3 -6.77 -44.43 -29.70
CA ASP A 3 -6.27 -43.97 -31.01
C ASP A 3 -7.04 -42.76 -31.56
N GLY A 4 -7.39 -41.80 -30.70
CA GLY A 4 -8.29 -40.70 -31.05
C GLY A 4 -7.62 -39.41 -31.52
N LEU A 5 -6.46 -39.06 -30.94
CA LEU A 5 -5.85 -37.74 -31.14
C LEU A 5 -4.49 -37.82 -31.86
N ALA A 6 -3.65 -38.81 -31.50
CA ALA A 6 -2.35 -39.02 -32.14
C ALA A 6 -2.45 -39.58 -33.57
N ALA A 7 -3.52 -40.30 -33.90
CA ALA A 7 -3.73 -40.90 -35.22
C ALA A 7 -4.21 -39.90 -36.30
N ALA A 8 -4.69 -38.72 -35.89
CA ALA A 8 -5.26 -37.71 -36.78
C ALA A 8 -4.27 -36.61 -37.19
N ILE A 9 -3.10 -36.54 -36.56
CA ILE A 9 -2.13 -35.45 -36.74
C ILE A 9 -0.83 -36.01 -37.32
N PRO A 10 -0.31 -35.47 -38.44
CA PRO A 10 0.99 -35.90 -38.96
C PRO A 10 2.08 -35.68 -37.90
N PRO A 11 3.16 -36.49 -37.86
CA PRO A 11 4.20 -36.39 -36.82
C PRO A 11 4.83 -34.99 -36.70
N ALA A 12 4.93 -34.25 -37.81
CA ALA A 12 5.35 -32.85 -37.82
C ALA A 12 4.32 -31.90 -37.15
N GLY A 13 3.03 -32.20 -37.28
CA GLY A 13 1.95 -31.46 -36.62
C GLY A 13 1.95 -31.68 -35.10
N SER A 14 2.23 -32.91 -34.64
CA SER A 14 2.31 -33.21 -33.21
C SER A 14 3.48 -32.48 -32.54
N ILE A 15 4.65 -32.40 -33.19
CA ILE A 15 5.79 -31.62 -32.69
C ILE A 15 5.45 -30.12 -32.64
N THR A 16 4.79 -29.59 -33.68
CA THR A 16 4.39 -28.17 -33.73
C THR A 16 3.40 -27.84 -32.60
N LEU A 17 2.44 -28.73 -32.35
CA LEU A 17 1.49 -28.60 -31.26
C LEU A 17 2.18 -28.70 -29.88
N ALA A 18 3.16 -29.59 -29.73
CA ALA A 18 3.96 -29.70 -28.51
C ALA A 18 4.69 -28.37 -28.22
N VAL A 19 5.34 -27.78 -29.22
CA VAL A 19 6.04 -26.50 -29.09
C VAL A 19 5.07 -25.38 -28.73
N PHE A 20 3.89 -25.34 -29.37
CA PHE A 20 2.85 -24.37 -29.05
C PHE A 20 2.37 -24.49 -27.60
N CYS A 21 2.12 -25.72 -27.12
CA CYS A 21 1.77 -25.99 -25.73
C CYS A 21 2.91 -25.58 -24.76
N ALA A 22 4.16 -25.85 -25.09
CA ALA A 22 5.29 -25.45 -24.25
C ALA A 22 5.38 -23.91 -24.11
N ILE A 23 5.15 -23.16 -25.20
CA ILE A 23 5.11 -21.70 -25.15
C ILE A 23 3.89 -21.20 -24.35
N GLY A 24 2.74 -21.85 -24.51
CA GLY A 24 1.54 -21.56 -23.73
C GLY A 24 1.78 -21.73 -22.22
N SER A 25 2.37 -22.86 -21.83
CA SER A 25 2.77 -23.18 -20.46
C SER A 25 3.68 -22.08 -19.88
N ALA A 26 4.74 -21.74 -20.62
CA ALA A 26 5.66 -20.66 -20.25
C ALA A 26 4.96 -19.32 -20.05
N MET A 27 4.02 -18.98 -20.94
CA MET A 27 3.26 -17.73 -20.85
C MET A 27 2.34 -17.72 -19.62
N PHE A 28 1.55 -18.76 -19.40
CA PHE A 28 0.63 -18.83 -18.26
C PHE A 28 1.37 -18.82 -16.93
N SER A 29 2.38 -19.66 -16.79
CA SER A 29 3.18 -19.75 -15.56
C SER A 29 3.93 -18.45 -15.28
N GLY A 30 4.57 -17.88 -16.31
CA GLY A 30 5.26 -16.60 -16.22
C GLY A 30 4.35 -15.44 -15.84
N LEU A 31 3.19 -15.31 -16.49
CA LEU A 31 2.20 -14.27 -16.18
C LEU A 31 1.57 -14.44 -14.80
N THR A 32 1.37 -15.67 -14.34
CA THR A 32 0.83 -15.94 -13.00
C THR A 32 1.70 -15.27 -11.95
N LEU A 33 3.01 -15.56 -11.95
CA LEU A 33 3.92 -14.93 -11.00
C LEU A 33 4.13 -13.44 -11.31
N GLY A 34 4.31 -13.09 -12.58
CA GLY A 34 4.64 -11.72 -13.00
C GLY A 34 3.51 -10.69 -12.79
N LEU A 35 2.25 -11.10 -12.86
CA LEU A 35 1.10 -10.20 -12.63
C LEU A 35 0.66 -10.21 -11.17
N LEU A 36 0.61 -11.37 -10.51
CA LEU A 36 0.11 -11.44 -9.13
C LEU A 36 1.07 -10.82 -8.11
N THR A 37 2.38 -10.80 -8.41
CA THR A 37 3.40 -10.12 -7.58
C THR A 37 3.37 -8.59 -7.71
N LEU A 38 2.70 -8.04 -8.73
CA LEU A 38 2.54 -6.60 -8.86
C LEU A 38 1.51 -6.11 -7.84
N ASP A 39 1.96 -5.23 -6.96
CA ASP A 39 1.11 -4.64 -5.93
C ASP A 39 0.21 -3.53 -6.51
N ILE A 40 -1.06 -3.52 -6.08
CA ILE A 40 -2.08 -2.59 -6.58
C ILE A 40 -1.72 -1.14 -6.23
N VAL A 41 -1.12 -0.89 -5.06
CA VAL A 41 -0.69 0.45 -4.64
C VAL A 41 0.46 0.91 -5.53
N GLN A 42 1.46 0.06 -5.79
CA GLN A 42 2.56 0.39 -6.70
C GLN A 42 2.07 0.72 -8.11
N LEU A 43 1.12 -0.06 -8.65
CA LEU A 43 0.52 0.23 -9.96
C LEU A 43 -0.18 1.60 -9.97
N LYS A 44 -0.96 1.92 -8.93
CA LYS A 44 -1.61 3.24 -8.79
C LYS A 44 -0.59 4.38 -8.67
N LEU A 45 0.50 4.18 -7.95
CA LEU A 45 1.59 5.16 -7.83
C LEU A 45 2.25 5.43 -9.18
N LEU A 46 2.53 4.40 -9.97
CA LEU A 46 3.07 4.55 -11.33
C LEU A 46 2.12 5.34 -12.25
N ILE A 47 0.81 5.15 -12.08
CA ILE A 47 -0.22 5.85 -12.87
C ILE A 47 -0.34 7.32 -12.46
N ASN A 48 -0.27 7.63 -11.16
CA ASN A 48 -0.55 8.95 -10.62
C ASN A 48 0.71 9.79 -10.34
N ARG A 49 1.90 9.27 -10.65
CA ARG A 49 3.17 9.98 -10.45
C ARG A 49 3.17 11.36 -11.13
N PRO A 50 3.43 12.46 -10.40
CA PRO A 50 3.61 13.79 -10.99
C PRO A 50 4.97 13.88 -11.72
N ASN A 51 5.10 14.81 -12.69
CA ASN A 51 6.32 15.07 -13.46
C ASN A 51 6.93 13.83 -14.14
N LYS A 52 6.18 13.25 -15.08
CA LYS A 52 6.57 11.99 -15.75
C LYS A 52 7.64 12.21 -16.80
N THR A 53 8.68 11.37 -16.75
CA THR A 53 9.60 11.16 -17.87
C THR A 53 8.90 10.36 -18.97
N ALA A 54 9.41 10.38 -20.21
CA ALA A 54 8.90 9.54 -21.29
C ALA A 54 8.82 8.03 -20.91
N GLN A 55 9.80 7.55 -20.14
CA GLN A 55 9.80 6.17 -19.62
C GLN A 55 8.71 5.93 -18.57
N ASP A 56 8.49 6.89 -17.67
CA ASP A 56 7.41 6.81 -16.67
C ASP A 56 6.04 6.77 -17.33
N GLU A 57 5.86 7.49 -18.45
CA GLU A 57 4.61 7.48 -19.19
C GLU A 57 4.34 6.11 -19.84
N ARG A 58 5.38 5.44 -20.36
CA ARG A 58 5.27 4.05 -20.87
C ARG A 58 4.90 3.09 -19.75
N ASN A 59 5.57 3.17 -18.61
CA ASN A 59 5.27 2.35 -17.43
C ASN A 59 3.85 2.58 -16.92
N ALA A 60 3.39 3.83 -16.90
CA ALA A 60 2.02 4.18 -16.54
C ALA A 60 0.99 3.59 -17.53
N LYS A 61 1.29 3.55 -18.83
CA LYS A 61 0.42 2.90 -19.84
C LYS A 61 0.27 1.40 -19.59
N TYR A 62 1.36 0.70 -19.26
CA TYR A 62 1.31 -0.71 -18.88
C TYR A 62 0.55 -0.93 -17.57
N ALA A 63 0.84 -0.13 -16.55
CA ALA A 63 0.16 -0.21 -15.27
C ALA A 63 -1.36 -0.01 -15.42
N ARG A 64 -1.82 0.94 -16.26
CA ARG A 64 -3.25 1.14 -16.55
C ARG A 64 -3.93 -0.08 -17.16
N LYS A 65 -3.22 -0.86 -17.98
CA LYS A 65 -3.77 -2.08 -18.58
C LYS A 65 -3.84 -3.25 -17.59
N ILE A 66 -2.88 -3.32 -16.67
CA ILE A 66 -2.77 -4.40 -15.68
C ILE A 66 -3.69 -4.16 -14.48
N LEU A 67 -3.89 -2.91 -14.07
CA LEU A 67 -4.65 -2.56 -12.87
C LEU A 67 -6.04 -3.22 -12.79
N PRO A 68 -6.86 -3.26 -13.86
CA PRO A 68 -8.17 -3.92 -13.81
C PRO A 68 -8.04 -5.44 -13.64
N LEU A 69 -7.08 -6.07 -14.33
CA LEU A 69 -6.79 -7.50 -14.18
C LEU A 69 -6.41 -7.84 -12.74
N ARG A 70 -5.52 -7.03 -12.13
CA ARG A 70 -5.04 -7.30 -10.76
C ARG A 70 -6.08 -6.96 -9.68
N SER A 71 -7.06 -6.10 -10.00
CA SER A 71 -8.09 -5.68 -9.04
C SER A 71 -9.03 -6.80 -8.60
N ASP A 72 -9.24 -7.81 -9.44
CA ASP A 72 -9.91 -9.08 -9.07
C ASP A 72 -8.86 -10.19 -9.03
N GLY A 73 -7.98 -10.14 -8.01
CA GLY A 73 -6.80 -11.00 -7.91
C GLY A 73 -7.12 -12.49 -7.94
N ASN A 74 -8.19 -12.91 -7.27
CA ASN A 74 -8.65 -14.28 -7.26
C ASN A 74 -9.17 -14.73 -8.63
N TYR A 75 -9.86 -13.86 -9.37
CA TYR A 75 -10.30 -14.16 -10.74
C TYR A 75 -9.12 -14.30 -11.70
N LEU A 76 -8.14 -13.40 -11.62
CA LEU A 76 -6.92 -13.48 -12.42
C LEU A 76 -6.12 -14.74 -12.09
N LEU A 77 -5.94 -15.05 -10.79
CA LEU A 77 -5.25 -16.25 -10.32
C LEU A 77 -5.89 -17.51 -10.89
N VAL A 78 -7.21 -17.68 -10.73
CA VAL A 78 -7.90 -18.89 -11.21
C VAL A 78 -7.84 -18.98 -12.74
N THR A 79 -7.92 -17.85 -13.46
CA THR A 79 -7.84 -17.84 -14.93
C THR A 79 -6.49 -18.36 -15.42
N LEU A 80 -5.39 -17.79 -14.91
CA LEU A 80 -4.05 -18.14 -15.35
C LEU A 80 -3.65 -19.54 -14.88
N LEU A 81 -4.03 -19.92 -13.66
CA LEU A 81 -3.76 -21.26 -13.13
C LEU A 81 -4.51 -22.34 -13.92
N THR A 82 -5.78 -22.10 -14.26
CA THR A 82 -6.58 -23.03 -15.07
C THR A 82 -5.96 -23.20 -16.46
N GLY A 83 -5.54 -22.11 -17.10
CA GLY A 83 -4.83 -22.16 -18.37
C GLY A 83 -3.50 -22.93 -18.27
N ASN A 84 -2.70 -22.67 -17.23
CA ASN A 84 -1.44 -23.37 -17.01
C ASN A 84 -1.65 -24.88 -16.87
N VAL A 85 -2.58 -25.30 -16.01
CA VAL A 85 -2.89 -26.72 -15.78
C VAL A 85 -3.41 -27.37 -17.06
N ALA A 86 -4.31 -26.71 -17.80
CA ALA A 86 -4.86 -27.25 -19.05
C ALA A 86 -3.76 -27.47 -20.11
N VAL A 87 -2.86 -26.51 -20.28
CA VAL A 87 -1.76 -26.62 -21.26
C VAL A 87 -0.71 -27.65 -20.83
N ASN A 88 -0.36 -27.71 -19.55
CA ASN A 88 0.58 -28.70 -19.01
C ASN A 88 0.04 -30.12 -19.14
N ALA A 89 -1.23 -30.34 -18.77
CA ALA A 89 -1.88 -31.63 -18.93
C ALA A 89 -1.95 -32.05 -20.40
N GLY A 90 -2.33 -31.12 -21.29
CA GLY A 90 -2.34 -31.35 -22.73
C GLY A 90 -0.96 -31.72 -23.29
N PHE A 91 0.10 -31.03 -22.86
CA PHE A 91 1.47 -31.32 -23.25
C PHE A 91 1.92 -32.70 -22.77
N SER A 92 1.67 -33.06 -21.51
CA SER A 92 2.04 -34.37 -20.96
C SER A 92 1.32 -35.52 -21.65
N ILE A 93 0.03 -35.38 -21.97
CA ILE A 93 -0.73 -36.39 -22.73
C ILE A 93 -0.13 -36.57 -24.13
N LEU A 94 0.11 -35.46 -24.84
CA LEU A 94 0.70 -35.48 -26.18
C LEU A 94 2.08 -36.15 -26.20
N LEU A 95 2.93 -35.85 -25.22
CA LEU A 95 4.27 -36.43 -25.14
C LEU A 95 4.24 -37.92 -24.76
N GLY A 96 3.30 -38.31 -23.89
CA GLY A 96 3.04 -39.69 -23.53
C GLY A 96 2.60 -40.55 -24.72
N ASP A 97 1.79 -39.99 -25.63
CA ASP A 97 1.36 -40.67 -26.86
C ASP A 97 2.47 -40.78 -27.92
N LEU A 98 3.43 -39.85 -27.93
CA LEU A 98 4.54 -39.81 -28.91
C LEU A 98 5.75 -40.66 -28.49
N THR A 99 5.82 -41.10 -27.23
CA THR A 99 6.98 -41.79 -26.66
C THR A 99 6.51 -43.04 -25.89
N ASP A 100 7.45 -43.77 -25.28
CA ASP A 100 7.05 -44.79 -24.31
C ASP A 100 6.47 -44.09 -23.07
N GLY A 101 5.25 -44.45 -22.64
CA GLY A 101 4.44 -43.64 -21.72
C GLY A 101 5.15 -43.23 -20.43
N LEU A 102 6.03 -44.09 -19.89
CA LEU A 102 6.86 -43.78 -18.72
C LEU A 102 7.96 -42.75 -19.04
N VAL A 103 8.61 -42.88 -20.18
CA VAL A 103 9.64 -41.96 -20.66
C VAL A 103 9.01 -40.60 -20.99
N GLY A 104 7.85 -40.59 -21.66
CA GLY A 104 7.10 -39.36 -21.97
C GLY A 104 6.68 -38.60 -20.72
N PHE A 105 6.20 -39.31 -19.70
CA PHE A 105 5.88 -38.72 -18.41
C PHE A 105 7.10 -38.04 -17.77
N LEU A 106 8.23 -38.74 -17.66
CA LEU A 106 9.45 -38.21 -17.04
C LEU A 106 10.02 -37.03 -17.84
N VAL A 107 10.12 -37.16 -19.16
CA VAL A 107 10.63 -36.11 -20.05
C VAL A 107 9.71 -34.88 -20.00
N SER A 108 8.39 -35.08 -20.10
CA SER A 108 7.44 -33.97 -20.04
C SER A 108 7.53 -33.22 -18.72
N THR A 109 7.68 -33.94 -17.61
CA THR A 109 7.80 -33.34 -16.27
C THR A 109 9.04 -32.46 -16.17
N VAL A 110 10.21 -32.95 -16.61
CA VAL A 110 11.46 -32.17 -16.57
C VAL A 110 11.37 -30.95 -17.50
N VAL A 111 10.85 -31.13 -18.71
CA VAL A 111 10.75 -30.05 -19.71
C VAL A 111 9.77 -28.97 -19.25
N ILE A 112 8.55 -29.34 -18.83
CA ILE A 112 7.55 -28.40 -18.32
C ILE A 112 8.11 -27.67 -17.10
N THR A 113 8.70 -28.38 -16.13
CA THR A 113 9.17 -27.76 -14.89
C THR A 113 10.26 -26.71 -15.17
N ILE A 114 11.25 -27.03 -16.00
CA ILE A 114 12.37 -26.11 -16.25
C ILE A 114 11.96 -25.01 -17.23
N PHE A 115 11.42 -25.38 -18.40
CA PHE A 115 11.19 -24.46 -19.51
C PHE A 115 9.79 -23.86 -19.53
N GLY A 116 8.79 -24.55 -18.99
CA GLY A 116 7.41 -24.07 -18.87
C GLY A 116 7.13 -23.31 -17.58
N GLU A 117 7.86 -23.60 -16.49
CA GLU A 117 7.57 -22.98 -15.19
C GLU A 117 8.73 -22.15 -14.65
N ILE A 118 9.84 -22.77 -14.25
CA ILE A 118 10.91 -22.09 -13.48
C ILE A 118 11.52 -20.92 -14.26
N LEU A 119 11.98 -21.16 -15.50
CA LEU A 119 12.63 -20.11 -16.29
C LEU A 119 11.66 -18.96 -16.65
N PRO A 120 10.45 -19.23 -17.17
CA PRO A 120 9.48 -18.18 -17.48
C PRO A 120 9.04 -17.38 -16.25
N GLN A 121 8.78 -18.05 -15.11
CA GLN A 121 8.43 -17.39 -13.85
C GLN A 121 9.54 -16.47 -13.37
N ALA A 122 10.79 -16.93 -13.36
CA ALA A 122 11.93 -16.11 -12.94
C ALA A 122 12.13 -14.88 -13.85
N ALA A 123 11.94 -15.03 -15.16
CA ALA A 123 12.04 -13.93 -16.11
C ALA A 123 10.90 -12.90 -15.94
N CYS A 124 9.67 -13.39 -15.81
CA CYS A 124 8.48 -12.55 -15.65
C CYS A 124 8.40 -11.89 -14.27
N ALA A 125 8.95 -12.50 -13.22
CA ALA A 125 9.02 -11.86 -11.90
C ALA A 125 9.86 -10.57 -11.93
N ARG A 126 10.90 -10.51 -12.78
CA ARG A 126 11.75 -9.31 -12.91
C ARG A 126 11.19 -8.25 -13.86
N HIS A 127 10.46 -8.68 -14.89
CA HIS A 127 9.94 -7.80 -15.96
C HIS A 127 8.41 -7.76 -16.02
N GLY A 128 7.74 -8.07 -14.91
CA GLY A 128 6.29 -8.29 -14.84
C GLY A 128 5.46 -7.13 -15.36
N LEU A 129 5.89 -5.89 -15.09
CA LEU A 129 5.20 -4.70 -15.59
C LEU A 129 5.18 -4.62 -17.13
N VAL A 130 6.32 -4.90 -17.78
CA VAL A 130 6.43 -4.80 -19.24
C VAL A 130 5.75 -6.00 -19.90
N VAL A 131 6.08 -7.22 -19.46
CA VAL A 131 5.52 -8.46 -20.00
C VAL A 131 4.01 -8.49 -19.80
N GLY A 132 3.55 -8.19 -18.58
CA GLY A 132 2.14 -8.09 -18.25
C GLY A 132 1.42 -7.01 -19.02
N GLY A 133 2.04 -5.85 -19.24
CA GLY A 133 1.42 -4.74 -19.97
C GLY A 133 1.29 -4.99 -21.47
N VAL A 134 2.23 -5.75 -22.05
CA VAL A 134 2.20 -6.18 -23.46
C VAL A 134 1.19 -7.32 -23.64
N LEU A 135 1.18 -8.31 -22.74
CA LEU A 135 0.32 -9.49 -22.82
C LEU A 135 -1.06 -9.31 -22.17
N ALA A 136 -1.35 -8.16 -21.54
CA ALA A 136 -2.65 -7.87 -20.95
C ALA A 136 -3.84 -8.15 -21.90
N PRO A 137 -3.82 -7.78 -23.21
CA PRO A 137 -4.91 -8.13 -24.12
C PRO A 137 -5.16 -9.63 -24.26
N VAL A 138 -4.10 -10.45 -24.21
CA VAL A 138 -4.20 -11.92 -24.25
C VAL A 138 -4.88 -12.42 -22.98
N VAL A 139 -4.52 -11.86 -21.82
CA VAL A 139 -5.14 -12.21 -20.53
C VAL A 139 -6.63 -11.85 -20.53
N TYR A 140 -7.01 -10.65 -21.00
CA TYR A 140 -8.43 -10.29 -21.14
C TYR A 140 -9.20 -11.24 -22.05
N ALA A 141 -8.59 -11.68 -23.16
CA ALA A 141 -9.21 -12.67 -24.05
C ALA A 141 -9.38 -14.03 -23.37
N LEU A 142 -8.42 -14.45 -22.56
CA LEU A 142 -8.48 -15.68 -21.78
C LEU A 142 -9.53 -15.62 -20.67
N GLU A 143 -9.60 -14.51 -19.94
CA GLU A 143 -10.65 -14.27 -18.94
C GLU A 143 -12.03 -14.34 -19.60
N TRP A 144 -12.21 -13.72 -20.77
CA TRP A 144 -13.48 -13.79 -21.49
C TRP A 144 -13.82 -15.22 -21.95
N LEU A 145 -12.83 -15.95 -22.49
CA LEU A 145 -13.01 -17.32 -22.97
C LEU A 145 -13.33 -18.30 -21.83
N LEU A 146 -12.61 -18.19 -20.70
CA LEU A 146 -12.74 -19.08 -19.55
C LEU A 146 -13.77 -18.59 -18.51
N PHE A 147 -14.41 -17.45 -18.77
CA PHE A 147 -15.40 -16.81 -17.90
C PHE A 147 -16.42 -17.76 -17.26
N PRO A 148 -17.13 -18.64 -18.01
CA PRO A 148 -18.19 -19.46 -17.43
C PRO A 148 -17.68 -20.48 -16.40
N VAL A 149 -16.41 -20.90 -16.52
CA VAL A 149 -15.80 -21.88 -15.62
C VAL A 149 -15.08 -21.17 -14.46
N VAL A 150 -14.32 -20.13 -14.78
CA VAL A 150 -13.42 -19.48 -13.81
C VAL A 150 -14.15 -18.54 -12.86
N LYS A 151 -15.15 -17.79 -13.33
CA LYS A 151 -15.85 -16.82 -12.48
C LYS A 151 -16.55 -17.44 -11.26
N PRO A 152 -17.27 -18.58 -11.35
CA PRO A 152 -17.88 -19.18 -10.16
C PRO A 152 -16.83 -19.67 -9.16
N ILE A 153 -15.71 -20.22 -9.63
CA ILE A 153 -14.60 -20.66 -8.77
C ILE A 153 -14.00 -19.45 -8.03
N ALA A 154 -13.78 -18.35 -8.73
CA ALA A 154 -13.27 -17.11 -8.13
C ALA A 154 -14.24 -16.52 -7.10
N MET A 155 -15.56 -16.59 -7.35
CA MET A 155 -16.57 -16.14 -6.38
C MET A 155 -16.57 -16.99 -5.10
N ILE A 156 -16.42 -18.32 -5.23
CA ILE A 156 -16.27 -19.20 -4.08
C ILE A 156 -15.01 -18.83 -3.30
N LEU A 157 -13.90 -18.60 -3.99
CA LEU A 157 -12.65 -18.20 -3.35
C LEU A 157 -12.78 -16.87 -2.60
N ASN A 158 -13.42 -15.87 -3.21
CA ASN A 158 -13.73 -14.59 -2.57
C ASN A 158 -14.63 -14.75 -1.33
N CYS A 159 -15.59 -15.69 -1.36
CA CYS A 159 -16.47 -15.94 -0.23
C CYS A 159 -15.75 -16.63 0.95
N VAL A 160 -14.79 -17.51 0.68
CA VAL A 160 -14.11 -18.30 1.71
C VAL A 160 -12.88 -17.58 2.27
N LEU A 161 -12.08 -16.94 1.41
CA LEU A 161 -10.81 -16.29 1.77
C LEU A 161 -10.91 -14.76 1.87
N GLY A 162 -11.96 -14.15 1.33
CA GLY A 162 -12.08 -12.70 1.19
C GLY A 162 -11.51 -12.18 -0.13
N GLU A 163 -11.69 -10.88 -0.38
CA GLU A 163 -11.19 -10.20 -1.59
C GLU A 163 -9.68 -9.92 -1.48
N ASP A 164 -8.93 -10.23 -2.53
CA ASP A 164 -7.51 -9.84 -2.66
C ASP A 164 -7.42 -8.36 -3.08
N LEU A 165 -7.60 -7.45 -2.13
CA LEU A 165 -7.54 -6.00 -2.32
C LEU A 165 -6.10 -5.43 -2.34
N GLY A 166 -5.08 -6.30 -2.27
CA GLY A 166 -3.68 -5.91 -2.17
C GLY A 166 -3.28 -5.37 -0.79
N THR A 167 -2.06 -4.83 -0.68
CA THR A 167 -1.50 -4.40 0.61
C THR A 167 -2.06 -3.03 1.02
N ILE A 168 -3.04 -2.99 1.91
CA ILE A 168 -3.49 -1.74 2.55
C ILE A 168 -2.61 -1.49 3.77
N TYR A 169 -1.83 -0.41 3.74
CA TYR A 169 -0.97 -0.03 4.85
C TYR A 169 -1.79 0.65 5.96
N ASP A 170 -1.68 0.12 7.17
CA ASP A 170 -2.18 0.79 8.37
C ASP A 170 -1.24 1.93 8.80
N LYS A 171 -1.73 2.83 9.65
CA LYS A 171 -1.02 4.01 10.16
C LYS A 171 0.38 3.70 10.69
N LYS A 172 0.47 2.66 11.54
CA LYS A 172 1.74 2.22 12.12
C LYS A 172 2.69 1.67 11.04
N GLN A 173 2.14 0.99 10.04
CA GLN A 173 2.92 0.45 8.93
C GLN A 173 3.42 1.58 8.01
N LEU A 174 2.65 2.63 7.81
CA LEU A 174 3.08 3.81 7.04
C LEU A 174 4.21 4.55 7.75
N SER A 175 4.10 4.77 9.07
CA SER A 175 5.20 5.36 9.87
C SER A 175 6.46 4.49 9.80
N ALA A 176 6.30 3.16 9.94
CA ALA A 176 7.42 2.23 9.85
C ALA A 176 8.06 2.22 8.44
N LEU A 177 7.25 2.39 7.39
CA LEU A 177 7.74 2.49 6.01
C LEU A 177 8.57 3.76 5.79
N VAL A 178 8.17 4.89 6.38
CA VAL A 178 8.95 6.14 6.35
C VAL A 178 10.28 5.96 7.11
N ASP A 179 10.24 5.36 8.30
CA ASP A 179 11.43 5.08 9.11
C ASP A 179 12.40 4.14 8.37
N TYR A 180 11.89 3.11 7.68
CA TYR A 180 12.69 2.19 6.88
C TYR A 180 13.41 2.91 5.72
N HIS A 181 12.69 3.74 4.96
CA HIS A 181 13.29 4.47 3.83
C HIS A 181 14.34 5.50 4.26
N ASN A 182 14.15 6.14 5.41
CA ASN A 182 15.13 7.07 5.97
C ASN A 182 16.43 6.36 6.38
N ASN A 183 16.31 5.20 7.03
CA ASN A 183 17.46 4.48 7.60
C ASN A 183 18.23 3.62 6.60
N VAL A 184 17.55 3.02 5.61
CA VAL A 184 18.17 2.02 4.72
C VAL A 184 18.50 2.59 3.35
N VAL A 185 17.63 3.44 2.81
CA VAL A 185 17.72 3.89 1.40
C VAL A 185 18.19 5.35 1.31
N HIS A 186 18.21 6.08 2.43
CA HIS A 186 18.58 7.50 2.52
C HIS A 186 17.94 8.38 1.44
N VAL A 187 16.69 8.06 1.07
CA VAL A 187 15.93 8.80 0.04
C VAL A 187 15.47 10.16 0.55
N LEU A 188 15.29 10.27 1.87
CA LEU A 188 14.81 11.46 2.57
C LEU A 188 15.94 12.03 3.44
N THR A 189 15.99 13.35 3.57
CA THR A 189 16.83 13.97 4.61
C THR A 189 16.24 13.70 6.00
N ARG A 190 17.09 13.76 7.04
CA ARG A 190 16.63 13.54 8.42
C ARG A 190 15.52 14.51 8.84
N ASP A 191 15.61 15.77 8.38
CA ASP A 191 14.63 16.79 8.72
C ASP A 191 13.29 16.56 7.99
N GLU A 192 13.32 16.19 6.70
CA GLU A 192 12.11 15.81 5.96
C GLU A 192 11.42 14.59 6.57
N ALA A 193 12.19 13.57 6.95
CA ALA A 193 11.66 12.38 7.61
C ALA A 193 11.02 12.73 8.96
N ARG A 194 11.65 13.62 9.75
CA ARG A 194 11.10 14.10 11.02
C ARG A 194 9.81 14.89 10.82
N ILE A 195 9.73 15.74 9.80
CA ILE A 195 8.52 16.50 9.47
C ILE A 195 7.39 15.56 9.03
N LEU A 196 7.67 14.61 8.12
CA LEU A 196 6.66 13.65 7.66
C LEU A 196 6.13 12.79 8.81
N LYS A 197 7.02 12.31 9.67
CA LYS A 197 6.65 11.54 10.86
C LYS A 197 5.83 12.39 11.83
N GLY A 198 6.30 13.59 12.14
CA GLY A 198 5.60 14.52 13.02
C GLY A 198 4.21 14.90 12.49
N GLY A 199 4.05 15.09 11.18
CA GLY A 199 2.74 15.33 10.57
C GLY A 199 1.81 14.12 10.62
N LEU A 200 2.34 12.91 10.41
CA LEU A 200 1.57 11.68 10.52
C LEU A 200 1.14 11.43 11.97
N GLU A 201 2.03 11.64 12.94
CA GLU A 201 1.75 11.51 14.37
C GLU A 201 0.75 12.58 14.83
N PHE A 202 0.96 13.86 14.46
CA PHE A 202 0.11 14.99 14.83
C PHE A 202 -1.35 14.80 14.41
N ALA A 203 -1.62 14.22 13.24
CA ALA A 203 -2.98 13.93 12.80
C ALA A 203 -3.75 12.99 13.73
N PHE A 204 -3.05 12.27 14.62
CA PHE A 204 -3.61 11.32 15.56
C PHE A 204 -3.31 11.63 17.02
N THR A 205 -2.43 12.59 17.31
CA THR A 205 -2.08 13.03 18.67
C THR A 205 -3.30 13.64 19.36
N ARG A 206 -3.58 13.18 20.57
CA ARG A 206 -4.66 13.72 21.39
C ARG A 206 -4.16 14.92 22.19
N ALA A 207 -5.04 15.87 22.49
CA ALA A 207 -4.68 17.02 23.32
C ALA A 207 -4.10 16.59 24.67
N GLU A 208 -4.60 15.50 25.25
CA GLU A 208 -4.09 14.94 26.51
C GLU A 208 -2.63 14.49 26.46
N GLU A 209 -2.11 14.13 25.28
CA GLU A 209 -0.74 13.62 25.09
C GLU A 209 0.28 14.75 25.03
N VAL A 210 -0.15 15.97 24.72
CA VAL A 210 0.73 17.15 24.50
C VAL A 210 0.38 18.34 25.38
N MET A 211 -0.71 18.29 26.14
CA MET A 211 -1.08 19.35 27.07
C MET A 211 -0.12 19.38 28.26
N THR A 212 0.13 20.57 28.79
CA THR A 212 0.73 20.73 30.11
C THR A 212 -0.28 20.27 31.16
N PRO A 213 0.08 19.34 32.06
CA PRO A 213 -0.79 18.93 33.17
C PRO A 213 -1.21 20.15 33.99
N MET A 214 -2.46 20.19 34.45
CA MET A 214 -3.01 21.35 35.17
C MET A 214 -2.16 21.74 36.40
N ASP A 215 -1.57 20.75 37.08
CA ASP A 215 -0.73 20.97 38.26
C ASP A 215 0.58 21.70 37.96
N GLU A 216 1.04 21.68 36.70
CA GLU A 216 2.25 22.37 36.23
C GLU A 216 1.93 23.72 35.58
N VAL A 217 0.65 24.09 35.48
CA VAL A 217 0.23 25.36 34.85
C VAL A 217 0.46 26.52 35.81
N TYR A 218 1.34 27.43 35.42
CA TYR A 218 1.46 28.73 36.07
C TYR A 218 0.22 29.57 35.81
N GLY A 219 -0.45 30.01 36.87
CA GLY A 219 -1.60 30.90 36.79
C GLY A 219 -1.75 31.76 38.04
N ILE A 220 -2.54 32.80 37.90
CA ILE A 220 -2.71 33.86 38.91
C ILE A 220 -4.10 33.72 39.52
N ASP A 221 -4.23 34.00 40.81
CA ASP A 221 -5.54 33.98 41.47
C ASP A 221 -6.34 35.26 41.17
N VAL A 222 -7.66 35.14 41.02
CA VAL A 222 -8.57 36.27 40.74
C VAL A 222 -8.50 37.35 41.81
N ASP A 223 -8.26 36.96 43.07
CA ASP A 223 -8.19 37.88 44.20
C ASP A 223 -6.80 38.53 44.36
N SER A 224 -5.82 38.12 43.54
CA SER A 224 -4.50 38.72 43.57
C SER A 224 -4.52 40.16 43.07
N LYS A 225 -3.81 41.05 43.79
CA LYS A 225 -3.64 42.45 43.40
C LYS A 225 -2.44 42.56 42.46
N LEU A 226 -2.60 43.26 41.34
CA LEU A 226 -1.54 43.56 40.38
C LEU A 226 -0.54 44.59 40.95
N ASN A 227 0.20 44.18 41.97
CA ASN A 227 1.27 44.97 42.55
C ASN A 227 2.55 44.82 41.73
N TYR A 228 3.54 45.70 42.00
CA TYR A 228 4.85 45.63 41.36
C TYR A 228 5.50 44.23 41.45
N ASP A 229 5.38 43.55 42.59
CA ASP A 229 5.95 42.22 42.79
C ASP A 229 5.30 41.16 41.88
N VAL A 230 3.97 41.18 41.77
CA VAL A 230 3.21 40.26 40.90
C VAL A 230 3.48 40.56 39.43
N LEU A 231 3.54 41.84 39.04
CA LEU A 231 3.91 42.24 37.67
C LEU A 231 5.34 41.80 37.33
N SER A 232 6.28 41.98 38.26
CA SER A 232 7.67 41.54 38.11
C SER A 232 7.76 40.01 37.96
N GLU A 233 7.00 39.27 38.76
CA GLU A 233 6.90 37.81 38.67
C GLU A 233 6.35 37.36 37.31
N VAL A 234 5.23 37.95 36.87
CA VAL A 234 4.61 37.67 35.58
C VAL A 234 5.54 37.95 34.41
N LEU A 235 6.24 39.09 34.42
CA LEU A 235 7.22 39.43 33.40
C LEU A 235 8.43 38.48 33.41
N SER A 236 8.86 38.04 34.58
CA SER A 236 9.96 37.08 34.73
C SER A 236 9.59 35.66 34.28
N SER A 237 8.29 35.29 34.34
CA SER A 237 7.79 33.98 33.93
C SER A 237 7.95 33.71 32.42
N GLY A 238 7.95 34.77 31.60
CA GLY A 238 8.10 34.67 30.14
C GLY A 238 6.86 34.15 29.38
N PHE A 239 5.75 33.88 30.05
CA PHE A 239 4.52 33.43 29.40
C PHE A 239 3.71 34.60 28.82
N SER A 240 3.16 34.45 27.61
CA SER A 240 2.32 35.49 27.00
C SER A 240 0.85 35.45 27.42
N ARG A 241 0.37 34.28 27.88
CA ARG A 241 -1.03 33.98 28.22
C ARG A 241 -1.05 33.24 29.54
N ILE A 242 -1.71 33.81 30.53
CA ILE A 242 -1.70 33.28 31.89
C ILE A 242 -3.15 33.04 32.33
N PRO A 243 -3.55 31.80 32.66
CA PRO A 243 -4.88 31.54 33.18
C PRO A 243 -5.09 32.22 34.53
N VAL A 244 -6.28 32.78 34.72
CA VAL A 244 -6.74 33.35 35.99
C VAL A 244 -7.63 32.32 36.68
N PHE A 245 -7.20 31.88 37.86
CA PHE A 245 -7.88 30.87 38.65
C PHE A 245 -8.82 31.51 39.68
N ASP A 246 -10.01 30.93 39.85
CA ASP A 246 -10.89 31.21 40.99
C ASP A 246 -11.06 29.93 41.79
N ARG A 247 -10.41 29.89 42.95
CA ARG A 247 -10.42 28.73 43.84
C ARG A 247 -11.73 28.60 44.65
N SER A 248 -12.59 29.62 44.59
CA SER A 248 -13.87 29.64 45.29
C SER A 248 -14.99 28.97 44.50
N ASN A 249 -14.79 28.77 43.19
CA ASN A 249 -15.80 28.25 42.27
C ASN A 249 -15.45 26.86 41.73
N SER A 250 -16.48 26.11 41.32
CA SER A 250 -16.32 24.74 40.77
C SER A 250 -15.62 24.70 39.39
N GLN A 251 -15.58 25.84 38.70
CA GLN A 251 -14.85 26.06 37.45
C GLN A 251 -13.54 26.76 37.80
N CYS A 252 -12.44 26.01 37.86
CA CYS A 252 -11.17 26.55 38.37
C CYS A 252 -10.62 27.72 37.54
N ILE A 253 -10.94 27.85 36.24
CA ILE A 253 -10.41 28.89 35.35
C ILE A 253 -11.52 29.88 34.97
N VAL A 254 -11.36 31.15 35.32
CA VAL A 254 -12.33 32.23 35.03
C VAL A 254 -12.01 32.95 33.72
N GLY A 255 -10.72 33.06 33.38
CA GLY A 255 -10.31 33.75 32.17
C GLY A 255 -8.81 33.62 31.88
N LEU A 256 -8.36 34.41 30.92
CA LEU A 256 -6.98 34.40 30.44
C LEU A 256 -6.44 35.83 30.44
N LEU A 257 -5.39 36.07 31.22
CA LEU A 257 -4.65 37.31 31.24
C LEU A 257 -3.62 37.33 30.11
N PHE A 258 -3.68 38.35 29.27
CA PHE A 258 -2.63 38.62 28.29
C PHE A 258 -1.64 39.63 28.88
N VAL A 259 -0.35 39.28 28.87
CA VAL A 259 0.71 40.14 29.43
C VAL A 259 0.80 41.49 28.71
N LYS A 260 0.46 41.55 27.42
CA LYS A 260 0.40 42.81 26.66
C LYS A 260 -0.61 43.81 27.22
N ASP A 261 -1.67 43.35 27.87
CA ASP A 261 -2.72 44.23 28.40
C ASP A 261 -2.28 44.85 29.74
N LEU A 262 -1.27 44.27 30.39
CA LEU A 262 -0.64 44.80 31.61
C LEU A 262 0.27 46.00 31.35
N ILE A 263 0.63 46.30 30.09
CA ILE A 263 1.51 47.44 29.73
C ILE A 263 0.87 48.78 30.10
N LEU A 264 -0.46 48.85 30.10
CA LEU A 264 -1.23 50.05 30.40
C LEU A 264 -1.62 50.18 31.87
N VAL A 265 -1.23 49.22 32.71
CA VAL A 265 -1.56 49.20 34.14
C VAL A 265 -0.51 49.99 34.92
N ASP A 266 -0.94 51.03 35.62
CA ASP A 266 -0.09 51.80 36.50
C ASP A 266 0.04 51.11 37.86
N CYS A 267 1.24 50.59 38.15
CA CYS A 267 1.56 49.87 39.39
C CYS A 267 1.57 50.77 40.64
N HIS A 268 1.59 52.10 40.46
CA HIS A 268 1.68 53.09 41.54
C HIS A 268 0.37 53.83 41.82
N ALA A 269 -0.70 53.53 41.09
CA ALA A 269 -2.01 54.09 41.37
C ALA A 269 -2.57 53.48 42.68
N GLU A 270 -2.40 54.19 43.80
CA GLU A 270 -3.07 53.91 45.08
C GLU A 270 -4.58 53.96 44.91
N GLY A 271 -5.16 52.81 44.58
CA GLY A 271 -6.59 52.61 44.50
C GLY A 271 -6.88 51.15 44.28
N GLU A 272 -7.47 50.50 45.28
CA GLU A 272 -7.97 49.13 45.21
C GLU A 272 -8.99 49.00 44.07
N ARG A 273 -8.51 48.77 42.85
CA ARG A 273 -9.37 48.37 41.74
C ARG A 273 -9.19 46.87 41.55
N PRO A 274 -10.19 46.04 41.91
CA PRO A 274 -10.21 44.69 41.39
C PRO A 274 -10.21 44.80 39.86
N TRP A 275 -9.17 44.26 39.24
CA TRP A 275 -9.12 44.06 37.80
C TRP A 275 -10.35 43.24 37.35
N ARG A 276 -11.13 43.77 36.41
CA ARG A 276 -12.26 43.07 35.80
C ARG A 276 -11.87 42.68 34.39
N LEU A 277 -12.05 41.39 34.08
CA LEU A 277 -12.01 40.86 32.73
C LEU A 277 -13.36 41.22 32.08
N ASP A 278 -13.37 42.32 31.31
CA ASP A 278 -14.48 42.63 30.40
C ASP A 278 -14.25 41.93 29.04
#